data_AF-A0A6V7K808-F1
#
_entry.id   AF-A0A6V7K808-F1
#
_cell.length_a   1.000
_cell.length_b   1.000
_cell.length_c   1.000
_cell.angle_alpha   90.00
_cell.angle_beta   90.00
_cell.angle_gamma   90.00
#
_symmetry.space_group_name_H-M   'P 1'
#
loop_
_entity.id
_entity.type
_entity.pdbx_description
1 polymer ?
#
loop_
_entity_poly.entity_id
_entity_poly.type
_entity_poly.pdbx_seq_one_letter_code
_entity_poly.pdbx_strand_id
1 'polypeptide(L)'
;NPDNLPVEKLTLKIAINGKTEDIAAICDHWVNPINFIRYKSPKIWDSDGRHIIGKRDPWLERTQFIIDDLNWLLQQPFHIFWSNLIYNHSIVCCLKSYLDYGPTPFNQIQFRKDKAMRLKGKQLEKVVLNIYKRIIISRENDKEFMNEIYHGTIIYENFILSVPTFFDICQIFGRKYPNAVSDIITRAIKLNGSYANDFKLFIQLLHNPFNCIDLKDCAGKFKELGKVAVFLAELWTTIEIFVKLCPQTAKFFSKKVFLTQMMNVYENILPKLYEEHREFDINQRNRYHLERIKKLLDLTRISMIRAFRGITYAKISRILEAPNPSEAKHVVEMVDRFLTQISGIVTEKFFLQDYNKIYPIELDLEVVSQ
;
A
#
# COMPACT_ATOMS: atom_id res chain seq x y z
N ASN A 1 -7.00 -19.18 -30.26
CA ASN A 1 -7.02 -17.82 -30.81
C ASN A 1 -6.30 -17.75 -32.16
N PRO A 2 -6.86 -18.36 -33.22
CA PRO A 2 -6.24 -18.34 -34.56
C PRO A 2 -6.29 -16.95 -35.20
N ASP A 3 -7.35 -16.18 -34.93
CA ASP A 3 -7.58 -14.85 -35.52
C ASP A 3 -6.92 -13.71 -34.72
N ASN A 4 -6.12 -14.06 -33.72
CA ASN A 4 -5.39 -13.13 -32.86
C ASN A 4 -6.26 -12.02 -32.25
N LEU A 5 -7.46 -12.38 -31.80
CA LEU A 5 -8.41 -11.44 -31.21
C LEU A 5 -8.07 -11.16 -29.73
N PRO A 6 -8.36 -9.95 -29.22
CA PRO A 6 -8.29 -9.68 -27.79
C PRO A 6 -9.34 -10.53 -27.05
N VAL A 7 -9.07 -10.91 -25.80
CA VAL A 7 -9.86 -11.91 -25.06
C VAL A 7 -11.34 -11.55 -24.93
N GLU A 8 -11.66 -10.26 -24.83
CA GLU A 8 -13.04 -9.76 -24.74
C GLU A 8 -13.85 -9.90 -26.03
N LYS A 9 -13.19 -10.17 -27.16
CA LYS A 9 -13.83 -10.46 -28.45
C LYS A 9 -13.66 -11.92 -28.87
N LEU A 10 -12.92 -12.72 -28.10
CA LEU A 10 -12.60 -14.09 -28.43
C LEU A 10 -13.73 -15.02 -28.01
N THR A 11 -14.19 -15.86 -28.95
CA THR A 11 -15.01 -17.04 -28.67
C THR A 11 -14.20 -18.31 -28.86
N LEU A 12 -14.45 -19.30 -28.02
CA LEU A 12 -13.79 -20.60 -28.01
C LEU A 12 -14.83 -21.67 -28.33
N LYS A 13 -14.53 -22.49 -29.34
CA LYS A 13 -15.36 -23.63 -29.73
C LYS A 13 -15.09 -24.80 -28.82
N ILE A 14 -16.14 -25.28 -28.16
CA ILE A 14 -16.07 -26.49 -27.34
C ILE A 14 -17.13 -27.50 -27.74
N ALA A 15 -16.80 -28.78 -27.62
CA ALA A 15 -17.75 -29.86 -27.85
C ALA A 15 -18.45 -30.20 -26.52
N ILE A 16 -19.71 -29.82 -26.38
CA ILE A 16 -20.57 -30.21 -25.27
C ILE A 16 -21.60 -31.21 -25.79
N ASN A 17 -21.61 -32.42 -25.24
CA ASN A 17 -22.59 -33.47 -25.59
C ASN A 17 -22.72 -33.73 -27.10
N GLY A 18 -21.60 -33.66 -27.84
CA GLY A 18 -21.56 -33.89 -29.29
C GLY A 18 -21.99 -32.70 -30.16
N LYS A 19 -22.35 -31.55 -29.56
CA LYS A 19 -22.58 -30.28 -30.28
C LYS A 19 -21.42 -29.33 -30.04
N THR A 20 -21.00 -28.63 -31.10
CA THR A 20 -20.01 -27.56 -30.98
C THR A 20 -20.73 -26.29 -30.58
N GLU A 21 -20.34 -25.71 -29.45
CA GLU A 21 -20.85 -24.43 -28.95
C GLU A 21 -19.72 -23.39 -28.95
N ASP A 22 -20.07 -22.16 -29.28
CA ASP A 22 -19.17 -21.00 -29.22
C ASP A 22 -19.35 -20.30 -27.86
N ILE A 23 -18.33 -20.36 -26.99
CA ILE A 23 -18.37 -19.76 -25.66
C ILE A 23 -17.41 -18.56 -25.60
N ALA A 24 -17.85 -17.45 -25.02
CA ALA A 24 -16.98 -16.28 -24.80
C ALA A 24 -15.77 -16.67 -23.92
N ALA A 25 -14.58 -16.18 -24.26
CA ALA A 25 -13.36 -16.53 -23.54
C ALA A 25 -13.35 -16.02 -22.09
N ILE A 26 -14.03 -14.89 -21.81
CA ILE A 26 -14.30 -14.40 -20.46
C ILE A 26 -15.75 -14.71 -20.11
N CYS A 27 -15.97 -15.75 -19.30
CA CYS A 27 -17.30 -16.25 -18.95
C CYS A 27 -17.22 -17.13 -17.70
N ASP A 28 -18.33 -17.20 -16.95
CA ASP A 28 -18.50 -18.06 -15.78
C ASP A 28 -18.32 -19.57 -16.08
N HIS A 29 -18.53 -19.98 -17.34
CA HIS A 29 -18.26 -21.34 -17.81
C HIS A 29 -16.82 -21.83 -17.49
N TRP A 30 -15.83 -20.92 -17.53
CA TRP A 30 -14.42 -21.26 -17.30
C TRP A 30 -14.00 -21.20 -15.82
N VAL A 31 -14.95 -20.90 -14.93
CA VAL A 31 -14.68 -20.75 -13.51
C VAL A 31 -14.49 -22.11 -12.87
N ASN A 32 -13.40 -22.25 -12.12
CA ASN A 32 -13.16 -23.44 -11.34
C ASN A 32 -13.92 -23.35 -9.99
N PRO A 33 -14.53 -24.45 -9.50
CA PRO A 33 -15.24 -24.47 -8.22
C PRO A 33 -14.34 -24.37 -6.97
N ILE A 34 -13.02 -24.22 -7.11
CA ILE A 34 -12.11 -23.97 -5.98
C ILE A 34 -12.58 -22.74 -5.19
N ASN A 35 -12.71 -22.93 -3.88
CA ASN A 35 -12.99 -21.86 -2.93
C ASN A 35 -11.68 -21.38 -2.28
N PHE A 36 -11.20 -20.21 -2.71
CA PHE A 36 -9.96 -19.63 -2.19
C PHE A 36 -10.17 -19.13 -0.77
N ILE A 37 -9.61 -19.86 0.19
CA ILE A 37 -9.83 -19.59 1.60
C ILE A 37 -9.11 -18.32 2.06
N ARG A 38 -9.76 -17.52 2.92
CA ARG A 38 -9.17 -16.28 3.44
C ARG A 38 -7.92 -16.51 4.28
N TYR A 39 -6.90 -15.67 4.14
CA TYR A 39 -5.77 -15.65 5.05
C TYR A 39 -6.21 -15.28 6.48
N LYS A 40 -5.53 -15.85 7.48
CA LYS A 40 -5.73 -15.54 8.90
C LYS A 40 -4.37 -15.38 9.57
N SER A 41 -4.19 -14.26 10.28
CA SER A 41 -2.99 -14.01 11.07
C SER A 41 -2.85 -15.04 12.21
N PRO A 42 -1.65 -15.62 12.43
CA PRO A 42 -1.47 -16.65 13.45
C PRO A 42 -1.43 -16.05 14.86
N LYS A 43 -2.44 -16.37 15.69
CA LYS A 43 -2.39 -16.11 17.14
C LYS A 43 -1.61 -17.23 17.84
N ILE A 44 -0.28 -17.21 17.71
CA ILE A 44 0.62 -18.25 18.24
C ILE A 44 1.25 -17.91 19.59
N TRP A 45 1.09 -16.67 20.07
CA TRP A 45 1.57 -16.23 21.38
C TRP A 45 0.39 -15.73 22.20
N ASP A 46 0.34 -16.11 23.48
CA ASP A 46 -0.60 -15.52 24.44
C ASP A 46 -0.12 -14.14 24.92
N SER A 47 -0.90 -13.52 25.83
CA SER A 47 -0.55 -12.22 26.42
C SER A 47 0.77 -12.24 27.19
N ASP A 48 1.22 -13.41 27.63
CA ASP A 48 2.44 -13.62 28.41
C ASP A 48 3.63 -14.03 27.52
N GLY A 49 3.43 -14.05 26.19
CA GLY A 49 4.46 -14.41 25.22
C GLY A 49 4.80 -15.90 25.20
N ARG A 50 3.91 -16.77 25.72
CA ARG A 50 4.04 -18.23 25.67
C ARG A 50 3.40 -18.77 24.40
N HIS A 51 3.94 -19.88 23.90
CA HIS A 51 3.45 -20.50 22.68
C HIS A 51 2.08 -21.15 22.90
N ILE A 52 1.09 -20.80 22.08
CA ILE A 52 -0.24 -21.40 22.13
C ILE A 52 -0.19 -22.74 21.36
N ILE A 53 -0.30 -23.85 22.11
CA ILE A 53 -0.30 -25.20 21.57
C ILE A 53 -1.43 -25.37 20.54
N GLY A 54 -1.14 -26.06 19.44
CA GLY A 54 -2.12 -26.36 18.39
C GLY A 54 -2.49 -25.19 17.47
N LYS A 55 -1.85 -24.02 17.58
CA LYS A 55 -2.10 -22.89 16.64
C LYS A 55 -1.13 -22.82 15.46
N ARG A 56 0.03 -23.46 15.60
CA ARG A 56 1.08 -23.48 14.60
C ARG A 56 0.71 -24.28 13.36
N ASP A 57 0.44 -25.56 13.52
CA ASP A 57 0.24 -26.48 12.39
C ASP A 57 -1.00 -26.15 11.56
N PRO A 58 -2.15 -25.77 12.17
CA PRO A 58 -3.31 -25.30 11.39
C PRO A 58 -3.02 -24.05 10.56
N TRP A 59 -2.13 -23.16 11.02
CA TRP A 59 -1.73 -22.00 10.22
C TRP A 59 -0.84 -22.41 9.05
N LEU A 60 0.09 -23.34 9.26
CA LEU A 60 0.95 -23.87 8.20
C LEU A 60 0.13 -24.57 7.11
N GLU A 61 -0.80 -25.43 7.51
CA GLU A 61 -1.71 -26.15 6.62
C GLU A 61 -2.63 -25.19 5.86
N ARG A 62 -3.30 -24.27 6.56
CA ARG A 62 -4.13 -23.25 5.91
C ARG A 62 -3.35 -22.43 4.89
N THR A 63 -2.15 -22.01 5.26
CA THR A 63 -1.30 -21.21 4.38
C THR A 63 -0.83 -22.03 3.17
N GLN A 64 -0.61 -23.34 3.34
CA GLN A 64 -0.27 -24.24 2.25
C GLN A 64 -1.42 -24.33 1.24
N PHE A 65 -2.67 -24.52 1.69
CA PHE A 65 -3.83 -24.52 0.79
C PHE A 65 -3.93 -23.22 -0.01
N ILE A 66 -3.79 -22.06 0.64
CA ILE A 66 -3.81 -20.77 -0.06
C ILE A 66 -2.69 -20.68 -1.11
N ILE A 67 -1.49 -21.15 -0.78
CA ILE A 67 -0.36 -21.15 -1.72
C ILE A 67 -0.66 -22.04 -2.92
N ASP A 68 -1.20 -23.24 -2.70
CA ASP A 68 -1.47 -24.19 -3.76
C ASP A 68 -2.57 -23.67 -4.69
N ASP A 69 -3.66 -23.15 -4.14
CA ASP A 69 -4.78 -22.58 -4.91
C ASP A 69 -4.32 -21.36 -5.74
N LEU A 70 -3.53 -20.46 -5.14
CA LEU A 70 -3.02 -19.28 -5.87
C LEU A 70 -1.95 -19.64 -6.90
N ASN A 71 -1.14 -20.68 -6.67
CA ASN A 71 -0.21 -21.19 -7.68
C ASN A 71 -0.96 -21.85 -8.84
N TRP A 72 -2.01 -22.61 -8.55
CA TRP A 72 -2.90 -23.12 -9.58
C TRP A 72 -3.46 -21.97 -10.43
N LEU A 73 -3.95 -20.90 -9.79
CA LEU A 73 -4.47 -19.72 -10.49
C LEU A 73 -3.39 -19.06 -11.38
N LEU A 74 -2.16 -18.92 -10.87
CA LEU A 74 -1.03 -18.39 -11.63
C LEU A 74 -0.65 -19.24 -12.85
N GLN A 75 -0.94 -20.53 -12.83
CA GLN A 75 -0.64 -21.45 -13.94
C GLN A 75 -1.76 -21.50 -14.99
N GLN A 76 -2.92 -20.87 -14.73
CA GLN A 76 -4.04 -20.92 -15.67
C GLN A 76 -3.74 -20.12 -16.94
N PRO A 77 -4.24 -20.57 -18.11
CA PRO A 77 -4.26 -19.78 -19.34
C PRO A 77 -4.93 -18.42 -19.12
N PHE A 78 -4.60 -17.44 -19.95
CA PHE A 78 -5.01 -16.04 -19.75
C PHE A 78 -6.53 -15.87 -19.56
N HIS A 79 -7.33 -16.48 -20.43
CA HIS A 79 -8.79 -16.39 -20.37
C HIS A 79 -9.40 -17.08 -19.12
N ILE A 80 -8.82 -18.19 -18.68
CA ILE A 80 -9.26 -18.91 -17.46
C ILE A 80 -8.87 -18.10 -16.22
N PHE A 81 -7.66 -17.54 -16.17
CA PHE A 81 -7.23 -16.66 -15.09
C PHE A 81 -8.20 -15.49 -14.90
N TRP A 82 -8.51 -14.77 -15.98
CA TRP A 82 -9.41 -13.62 -15.93
C TRP A 82 -10.87 -13.99 -15.65
N SER A 83 -11.37 -15.10 -16.22
CA SER A 83 -12.71 -15.60 -15.89
C SER A 83 -12.83 -15.94 -14.41
N ASN A 84 -11.85 -16.64 -13.84
CA ASN A 84 -11.83 -16.92 -12.41
C ASN A 84 -11.74 -15.64 -11.58
N LEU A 85 -10.87 -14.69 -11.94
CA LEU A 85 -10.71 -13.46 -11.18
C LEU A 85 -11.98 -12.59 -11.15
N ILE A 86 -12.75 -12.56 -12.24
CA ILE A 86 -13.99 -11.78 -12.36
C ILE A 86 -15.15 -12.47 -11.64
N TYR A 87 -15.34 -13.78 -11.88
CA TYR A 87 -16.56 -14.48 -11.47
C TYR A 87 -16.40 -15.29 -10.16
N ASN A 88 -15.18 -15.57 -9.71
CA ASN A 88 -14.93 -16.23 -8.42
C ASN A 88 -14.46 -15.23 -7.36
N HIS A 89 -15.43 -14.61 -6.67
CA HIS A 89 -15.19 -13.61 -5.62
C HIS A 89 -14.32 -14.11 -4.45
N SER A 90 -14.18 -15.42 -4.25
CA SER A 90 -13.32 -15.96 -3.20
C SER A 90 -11.84 -15.59 -3.41
N ILE A 91 -11.39 -15.44 -4.67
CA ILE A 91 -10.02 -15.04 -5.01
C ILE A 91 -9.73 -13.65 -4.46
N VAL A 92 -10.55 -12.65 -4.81
CA VAL A 92 -10.38 -11.27 -4.34
C VAL A 92 -10.51 -11.20 -2.81
N CYS A 93 -11.43 -11.96 -2.22
CA CYS A 93 -11.54 -12.08 -0.76
C CYS A 93 -10.26 -12.66 -0.11
N CYS A 94 -9.65 -13.66 -0.73
CA CYS A 94 -8.41 -14.27 -0.26
C CYS A 94 -7.26 -13.26 -0.32
N LEU A 95 -7.05 -12.60 -1.47
CA LEU A 95 -6.02 -11.58 -1.63
C LEU A 95 -6.21 -10.42 -0.65
N LYS A 96 -7.44 -9.90 -0.52
CA LYS A 96 -7.77 -8.83 0.42
C LYS A 96 -7.51 -9.25 1.87
N SER A 97 -7.91 -10.45 2.27
CA SER A 97 -7.64 -10.92 3.64
C SER A 97 -6.16 -11.07 3.94
N TYR A 98 -5.32 -11.34 2.94
CA TYR A 98 -3.87 -11.31 3.11
C TYR A 98 -3.36 -9.87 3.28
N LEU A 99 -3.93 -8.91 2.54
CA LEU A 99 -3.62 -7.50 2.73
C LEU A 99 -4.04 -6.99 4.12
N ASP A 100 -5.23 -7.37 4.59
CA ASP A 100 -5.77 -6.92 5.88
C ASP A 100 -5.00 -7.48 7.09
N TYR A 101 -4.56 -8.74 7.00
CA TYR A 101 -4.02 -9.47 8.17
C TYR A 101 -2.57 -9.92 8.03
N GLY A 102 -1.95 -9.64 6.88
CA GLY A 102 -0.60 -10.04 6.53
C GLY A 102 0.49 -9.46 7.44
N PRO A 103 1.71 -10.03 7.39
CA PRO A 103 2.83 -9.57 8.20
C PRO A 103 3.37 -8.20 7.75
N THR A 104 2.98 -7.13 8.45
CA THR A 104 3.58 -5.80 8.32
C THR A 104 4.89 -5.72 9.11
N PRO A 105 5.81 -4.79 8.78
CA PRO A 105 7.04 -4.61 9.56
C PRO A 105 6.81 -4.27 11.05
N PHE A 106 5.57 -3.89 11.42
CA PHE A 106 5.16 -3.56 12.78
C PHE A 106 4.56 -4.73 13.55
N ASN A 107 4.01 -5.74 12.87
CA ASN A 107 3.34 -6.89 13.48
C ASN A 107 4.08 -8.24 13.28
N GLN A 108 5.22 -8.24 12.56
CA GLN A 108 6.05 -9.42 12.21
C GLN A 108 6.66 -10.22 13.39
N ILE A 109 6.45 -9.82 14.64
CA ILE A 109 7.03 -10.49 15.82
C ILE A 109 6.62 -11.96 15.91
N GLN A 110 5.40 -12.29 15.45
CA GLN A 110 4.84 -13.64 15.55
C GLN A 110 5.75 -14.68 14.87
N PHE A 111 6.36 -14.35 13.74
CA PHE A 111 7.14 -15.30 12.94
C PHE A 111 8.61 -15.42 13.38
N ARG A 112 9.13 -14.56 14.26
CA ARG A 112 10.58 -14.45 14.51
C ARG A 112 11.23 -15.71 15.06
N LYS A 113 10.50 -16.54 15.79
CA LYS A 113 11.06 -17.74 16.45
C LYS A 113 10.91 -19.01 15.61
N ASP A 114 9.85 -19.16 14.82
CA ASP A 114 9.59 -20.39 14.04
C ASP A 114 10.11 -20.32 12.59
N LYS A 115 11.09 -21.17 12.24
CA LYS A 115 11.69 -21.19 10.89
C LYS A 115 10.69 -21.63 9.81
N ALA A 116 9.88 -22.64 10.06
CA ALA A 116 8.94 -23.16 9.07
C ALA A 116 7.86 -22.11 8.75
N MET A 117 7.33 -21.44 9.77
CA MET A 117 6.34 -20.38 9.56
C MET A 117 6.92 -19.19 8.79
N ARG A 118 8.18 -18.80 9.05
CA ARG A 118 8.85 -17.76 8.25
C ARG A 118 8.97 -18.14 6.78
N LEU A 119 9.42 -19.37 6.51
CA LEU A 119 9.59 -19.85 5.13
C LEU A 119 8.25 -19.90 4.41
N LYS A 120 7.22 -20.43 5.08
CA LYS A 120 5.86 -20.51 4.56
C LYS A 120 5.24 -19.14 4.31
N GLY A 121 5.40 -18.20 5.24
CA GLY A 121 4.95 -16.81 5.09
C GLY A 121 5.65 -16.10 3.93
N LYS A 122 6.97 -16.29 3.77
CA LYS A 122 7.72 -15.77 2.60
C LYS A 122 7.24 -16.37 1.28
N GLN A 123 6.85 -17.65 1.27
CA GLN A 123 6.30 -18.30 0.08
C GLN A 123 4.95 -17.69 -0.29
N LEU A 124 4.03 -17.57 0.67
CA LEU A 124 2.73 -16.93 0.46
C LEU A 124 2.89 -15.48 -0.03
N GLU A 125 3.76 -14.70 0.60
CA GLU A 125 4.06 -13.31 0.21
C GLU A 125 4.42 -13.20 -1.28
N LYS A 126 5.30 -14.08 -1.77
CA LYS A 126 5.71 -14.09 -3.18
C LYS A 126 4.57 -14.45 -4.12
N VAL A 127 3.77 -15.46 -3.76
CA VAL A 127 2.64 -15.91 -4.59
C VAL A 127 1.58 -14.81 -4.69
N VAL A 128 1.22 -14.17 -3.58
CA VAL A 128 0.28 -13.04 -3.59
C VAL A 128 0.79 -11.87 -4.43
N LEU A 129 2.07 -11.50 -4.29
CA LEU A 129 2.67 -10.44 -5.11
C LEU A 129 2.63 -10.80 -6.60
N ASN A 130 2.91 -12.06 -6.96
CA ASN A 130 2.86 -12.51 -8.35
C ASN A 130 1.44 -12.45 -8.93
N ILE A 131 0.40 -12.71 -8.14
CA ILE A 131 -1.00 -12.50 -8.58
C ILE A 131 -1.22 -11.03 -8.92
N TYR A 132 -0.86 -10.10 -8.02
CA TYR A 132 -0.99 -8.66 -8.31
C TYR A 132 -0.17 -8.20 -9.52
N LYS A 133 1.02 -8.76 -9.71
CA LYS A 133 1.82 -8.51 -10.92
C LYS A 133 1.12 -9.04 -12.18
N ARG A 134 0.46 -10.19 -12.13
CA ARG A 134 -0.27 -10.74 -13.30
C ARG A 134 -1.51 -9.91 -13.62
N ILE A 135 -2.23 -9.44 -12.60
CA ILE A 135 -3.44 -8.60 -12.74
C ILE A 135 -3.16 -7.36 -13.61
N ILE A 136 -1.98 -6.75 -13.52
CA ILE A 136 -1.61 -5.52 -14.25
C ILE A 136 -1.00 -5.77 -15.64
N ILE A 137 -1.02 -7.02 -16.13
CA ILE A 137 -0.53 -7.39 -17.46
C ILE A 137 -1.70 -7.58 -18.42
N SER A 138 -1.84 -6.66 -19.37
CA SER A 138 -2.87 -6.72 -20.44
C SER A 138 -2.50 -7.69 -21.57
N ARG A 139 -1.23 -8.08 -21.69
CA ARG A 139 -0.69 -8.93 -22.76
C ARG A 139 0.41 -9.83 -22.21
N GLU A 140 0.16 -11.14 -22.18
CA GLU A 140 1.15 -12.16 -21.77
C GLU A 140 1.96 -12.65 -22.97
N ASN A 141 1.34 -12.70 -24.16
CA ASN A 141 1.99 -12.98 -25.44
C ASN A 141 1.11 -12.48 -26.60
N ASP A 142 1.51 -12.77 -27.84
CA ASP A 142 0.79 -12.29 -29.03
C ASP A 142 -0.66 -12.75 -29.08
N LYS A 143 -0.96 -13.97 -28.58
CA LYS A 143 -2.27 -14.61 -28.63
C LYS A 143 -3.10 -14.47 -27.35
N GLU A 144 -2.47 -14.07 -26.24
CA GLU A 144 -3.08 -13.93 -24.93
C GLU A 144 -2.97 -12.48 -24.46
N PHE A 145 -4.00 -11.70 -24.78
CA PHE A 145 -4.06 -10.28 -24.47
C PHE A 145 -5.51 -9.77 -24.44
N MET A 146 -5.68 -8.56 -23.92
CA MET A 146 -6.91 -7.78 -23.92
C MET A 146 -6.61 -6.32 -24.25
N ASN A 147 -7.61 -5.55 -24.70
CA ASN A 147 -7.41 -4.12 -24.90
C ASN A 147 -7.23 -3.39 -23.56
N GLU A 148 -6.36 -2.37 -23.52
CA GLU A 148 -6.04 -1.63 -22.28
C GLU A 148 -7.28 -0.95 -21.66
N ILE A 149 -8.21 -0.45 -22.48
CA ILE A 149 -9.46 0.14 -21.99
C ILE A 149 -10.31 -0.93 -21.28
N TYR A 150 -10.50 -2.09 -21.91
CA TYR A 150 -11.24 -3.19 -21.30
C TYR A 150 -10.57 -3.67 -20.01
N HIS A 151 -9.24 -3.79 -20.03
CA HIS A 151 -8.43 -4.18 -18.87
C HIS A 151 -8.63 -3.23 -17.68
N GLY A 152 -8.55 -1.92 -17.92
CA GLY A 152 -8.79 -0.90 -16.90
C GLY A 152 -10.21 -0.94 -16.35
N THR A 153 -11.20 -1.20 -17.21
CA THR A 153 -12.61 -1.34 -16.81
C THR A 153 -12.83 -2.55 -15.91
N ILE A 154 -12.39 -3.74 -16.31
CA ILE A 154 -12.64 -4.97 -15.53
C ILE A 154 -11.95 -4.95 -14.17
N ILE A 155 -10.74 -4.36 -14.06
CA ILE A 155 -10.04 -4.23 -12.77
C ILE A 155 -10.84 -3.33 -11.83
N TYR A 156 -11.32 -2.19 -12.34
CA TYR A 156 -11.98 -1.16 -11.56
C TYR A 156 -13.39 -1.59 -11.16
N GLU A 157 -14.22 -2.03 -12.11
CA GLU A 157 -15.63 -2.37 -11.86
C GLU A 157 -15.82 -3.61 -10.98
N ASN A 158 -14.87 -4.55 -11.02
CA ASN A 158 -14.89 -5.74 -10.15
C ASN A 158 -14.17 -5.52 -8.81
N PHE A 159 -13.75 -4.30 -8.49
CA PHE A 159 -13.03 -3.95 -7.25
C PHE A 159 -11.78 -4.82 -7.00
N ILE A 160 -11.12 -5.28 -8.06
CA ILE A 160 -9.90 -6.10 -7.97
C ILE A 160 -8.76 -5.26 -7.40
N LEU A 161 -8.66 -4.01 -7.85
CA LEU A 161 -7.75 -3.01 -7.30
C LEU A 161 -8.53 -1.73 -6.98
N SER A 162 -8.29 -1.18 -5.80
CA SER A 162 -8.85 0.09 -5.32
C SER A 162 -7.77 0.93 -4.66
N VAL A 163 -8.05 2.22 -4.41
CA VAL A 163 -7.10 3.10 -3.70
C VAL A 163 -6.66 2.52 -2.34
N PRO A 164 -7.57 2.03 -1.47
CA PRO A 164 -7.16 1.30 -0.26
C PRO A 164 -6.21 0.12 -0.55
N THR A 165 -6.53 -0.69 -1.56
CA THR A 165 -5.68 -1.83 -1.96
C THR A 165 -4.27 -1.39 -2.33
N PHE A 166 -4.09 -0.23 -2.99
CA PHE A 166 -2.76 0.29 -3.30
C PHE A 166 -1.96 0.66 -2.05
N PHE A 167 -2.61 1.25 -1.05
CA PHE A 167 -1.97 1.57 0.23
C PHE A 167 -1.56 0.29 0.97
N ASP A 168 -2.42 -0.72 1.01
CA ASP A 168 -2.12 -2.00 1.66
C ASP A 168 -0.98 -2.75 0.95
N ILE A 169 -0.94 -2.74 -0.40
CA ILE A 169 0.18 -3.28 -1.19
C ILE A 169 1.47 -2.53 -0.83
N CYS A 170 1.44 -1.20 -0.72
CA CYS A 170 2.59 -0.41 -0.29
C CYS A 170 3.05 -0.78 1.12
N GLN A 171 2.13 -0.94 2.06
CA GLN A 171 2.44 -1.27 3.45
C GLN A 171 3.12 -2.63 3.59
N ILE A 172 2.62 -3.64 2.88
CA ILE A 172 3.13 -5.02 2.96
C ILE A 172 4.37 -5.23 2.09
N PHE A 173 4.33 -4.80 0.84
CA PHE A 173 5.36 -5.15 -0.15
C PHE A 173 6.34 -4.00 -0.45
N GLY A 174 5.95 -2.74 -0.23
CA GLY A 174 6.67 -1.58 -0.77
C GLY A 174 8.11 -1.43 -0.29
N ARG A 175 8.42 -1.84 0.94
CA ARG A 175 9.81 -1.82 1.46
C ARG A 175 10.71 -2.86 0.80
N LYS A 176 10.17 -4.03 0.47
CA LYS A 176 10.93 -5.20 0.02
C LYS A 176 10.96 -5.34 -1.50
N TYR A 177 9.88 -4.91 -2.16
CA TYR A 177 9.70 -5.02 -3.61
C TYR A 177 9.29 -3.67 -4.23
N PRO A 178 10.08 -2.60 -4.02
CA PRO A 178 9.70 -1.24 -4.40
C PRO A 178 9.36 -1.11 -5.89
N ASN A 179 10.16 -1.72 -6.77
CA ASN A 179 9.95 -1.66 -8.23
C ASN A 179 8.66 -2.38 -8.65
N ALA A 180 8.39 -3.56 -8.09
CA ALA A 180 7.18 -4.31 -8.41
C ALA A 180 5.92 -3.57 -7.93
N VAL A 181 5.95 -2.99 -6.74
CA VAL A 181 4.84 -2.20 -6.19
C VAL A 181 4.60 -0.94 -7.01
N SER A 182 5.67 -0.22 -7.35
CA SER A 182 5.57 0.96 -8.23
C SER A 182 4.95 0.59 -9.58
N ASP A 183 5.41 -0.49 -10.22
CA ASP A 183 4.89 -0.96 -11.50
C ASP A 183 3.40 -1.34 -11.42
N ILE A 184 2.99 -2.06 -10.35
CA ILE A 184 1.58 -2.42 -10.12
C ILE A 184 0.70 -1.17 -10.03
N ILE A 185 1.06 -0.23 -9.16
CA ILE A 185 0.20 0.93 -8.88
C ILE A 185 0.21 1.91 -10.07
N THR A 186 1.38 2.19 -10.65
CA THR A 186 1.50 3.12 -11.79
C THR A 186 0.73 2.62 -13.01
N ARG A 187 0.80 1.33 -13.34
CA ARG A 187 0.03 0.74 -14.44
C ARG A 187 -1.47 0.73 -14.15
N ALA A 188 -1.90 0.36 -12.95
CA ALA A 188 -3.31 0.38 -12.60
C ALA A 188 -3.92 1.80 -12.77
N ILE A 189 -3.20 2.83 -12.31
CA ILE A 189 -3.61 4.24 -12.49
C ILE A 189 -3.64 4.65 -13.97
N LYS A 190 -2.67 4.17 -14.77
CA LYS A 190 -2.62 4.46 -16.20
C LYS A 190 -3.77 3.79 -16.97
N LEU A 191 -4.12 2.56 -16.60
CA LEU A 191 -5.18 1.78 -17.23
C LEU A 191 -6.57 2.39 -16.99
N ASN A 192 -6.81 2.99 -15.82
CA ASN A 192 -8.10 3.61 -15.53
C ASN A 192 -7.94 4.96 -14.80
N GLY A 193 -8.30 6.04 -15.49
CA GLY A 193 -8.24 7.40 -14.94
C GLY A 193 -9.17 7.66 -13.75
N SER A 194 -10.19 6.81 -13.53
CA SER A 194 -11.16 6.96 -12.44
C SER A 194 -10.50 6.94 -11.06
N TYR A 195 -9.37 6.23 -10.92
CA TYR A 195 -8.59 6.22 -9.68
C TYR A 195 -8.15 7.62 -9.22
N ALA A 196 -7.98 8.58 -10.13
CA ALA A 196 -7.61 9.95 -9.75
C ALA A 196 -8.67 10.62 -8.85
N ASN A 197 -9.96 10.38 -9.13
CA ASN A 197 -11.06 10.88 -8.31
C ASN A 197 -11.13 10.14 -6.97
N ASP A 198 -10.94 8.82 -6.99
CA ASP A 198 -10.91 8.02 -5.77
C ASP A 198 -9.75 8.42 -4.85
N PHE A 199 -8.58 8.74 -5.39
CA PHE A 199 -7.47 9.27 -4.61
C PHE A 199 -7.85 10.58 -3.95
N LYS A 200 -8.51 11.49 -4.69
CA LYS A 200 -8.97 12.76 -4.13
C LYS A 200 -9.92 12.56 -2.95
N LEU A 201 -10.87 11.62 -3.06
CA LEU A 201 -11.81 11.29 -1.99
C LEU A 201 -11.11 10.59 -0.82
N PHE A 202 -10.24 9.61 -1.10
CA PHE A 202 -9.51 8.87 -0.09
C PHE A 202 -8.61 9.78 0.75
N ILE A 203 -7.85 10.68 0.12
CA ILE A 203 -7.01 11.66 0.84
C ILE A 203 -7.86 12.64 1.66
N GLN A 204 -9.07 13.00 1.19
CA GLN A 204 -10.01 13.77 2.02
C GLN A 204 -10.50 12.97 3.23
N LEU A 205 -10.74 11.66 3.08
CA LEU A 205 -11.15 10.78 4.18
C LEU A 205 -10.04 10.50 5.19
N LEU A 206 -8.76 10.57 4.77
CA LEU A 206 -7.63 10.53 5.70
C LEU A 206 -7.68 11.66 6.75
N HIS A 207 -8.50 12.70 6.54
CA HIS A 207 -8.78 13.71 7.56
C HIS A 207 -9.39 13.12 8.84
N ASN A 208 -10.24 12.10 8.73
CA ASN A 208 -10.99 11.57 9.86
C ASN A 208 -10.09 10.85 10.86
N PRO A 209 -9.21 9.91 10.46
CA PRO A 209 -8.31 9.25 11.40
C PRO A 209 -7.39 10.19 12.18
N PHE A 210 -6.96 11.33 11.60
CA PHE A 210 -6.14 12.32 12.31
C PHE A 210 -6.91 13.05 13.42
N ASN A 211 -8.21 13.29 13.21
CA ASN A 211 -9.09 13.94 14.19
C ASN A 211 -9.62 12.96 15.25
N CYS A 212 -9.61 11.66 14.96
CA CYS A 212 -10.05 10.63 15.89
C CYS A 212 -9.02 10.28 16.98
N ILE A 213 -7.81 10.83 16.92
CA ILE A 213 -6.82 10.66 17.99
C ILE A 213 -7.21 11.59 19.15
N ASP A 214 -8.06 11.09 20.05
CA ASP A 214 -8.29 11.76 21.33
C ASP A 214 -7.13 11.46 22.27
N LEU A 215 -6.26 12.46 22.47
CA LEU A 215 -5.12 12.34 23.37
C LEU A 215 -5.55 12.10 24.83
N LYS A 216 -6.77 12.47 25.21
CA LYS A 216 -7.32 12.12 26.53
C LYS A 216 -7.47 10.62 26.72
N ASP A 217 -7.67 9.87 25.64
CA ASP A 217 -7.74 8.42 25.70
C ASP A 217 -6.38 7.76 25.94
N CYS A 218 -5.28 8.47 25.67
CA CYS A 218 -3.92 8.00 25.92
C CYS A 218 -3.46 8.24 27.37
N ALA A 219 -4.01 9.26 28.04
CA ALA A 219 -3.57 9.72 29.36
C ALA A 219 -3.55 8.58 30.39
N GLY A 220 -2.36 8.20 30.86
CA GLY A 220 -2.15 7.11 31.82
C GLY A 220 -2.51 5.70 31.31
N LYS A 221 -2.91 5.55 30.03
CA LYS A 221 -3.33 4.28 29.42
C LYS A 221 -2.27 3.74 28.45
N PHE A 222 -1.30 3.01 28.99
CA PHE A 222 -0.17 2.43 28.24
C PHE A 222 -0.56 1.69 26.95
N LYS A 223 -1.63 0.89 26.99
CA LYS A 223 -2.12 0.12 25.84
C LYS A 223 -2.64 1.02 24.72
N GLU A 224 -3.33 2.12 25.06
CA GLU A 224 -3.88 3.04 24.07
C GLU A 224 -2.77 3.86 23.41
N LEU A 225 -1.79 4.35 24.19
CA LEU A 225 -0.58 4.97 23.66
C LEU A 225 0.13 4.05 22.65
N GLY A 226 0.26 2.76 22.98
CA GLY A 226 0.84 1.77 22.09
C GLY A 226 0.07 1.58 20.79
N LYS A 227 -1.27 1.57 20.82
CA LYS A 227 -2.11 1.47 19.62
C LYS A 227 -1.97 2.71 18.74
N VAL A 228 -2.02 3.91 19.33
CA VAL A 228 -1.85 5.17 18.60
C VAL A 228 -0.48 5.25 17.95
N ALA A 229 0.59 4.85 18.66
CA ALA A 229 1.94 4.83 18.11
C ALA A 229 2.09 3.85 16.93
N VAL A 230 1.45 2.66 17.00
CA VAL A 230 1.43 1.70 15.87
C VAL A 230 0.64 2.29 14.70
N PHE A 231 -0.54 2.83 14.95
CA PHE A 231 -1.40 3.44 13.93
C PHE A 231 -0.68 4.57 13.18
N LEU A 232 -0.08 5.51 13.90
CA LEU A 232 0.66 6.63 13.32
C LEU A 232 1.87 6.15 12.51
N ALA A 233 2.65 5.19 13.04
CA ALA A 233 3.79 4.64 12.33
C ALA A 233 3.36 3.90 11.04
N GLU A 234 2.28 3.12 11.09
CA GLU A 234 1.73 2.43 9.93
C GLU A 234 1.25 3.41 8.87
N LEU A 235 0.47 4.42 9.26
CA LEU A 235 -0.06 5.40 8.33
C LEU A 235 1.06 6.22 7.66
N TRP A 236 1.93 6.85 8.45
CA TRP A 236 2.93 7.76 7.92
C TRP A 236 4.03 7.06 7.13
N THR A 237 4.42 5.84 7.52
CA THR A 237 5.36 5.07 6.71
C THR A 237 4.73 4.56 5.42
N THR A 238 3.44 4.24 5.42
CA THR A 238 2.72 3.87 4.20
C THR A 238 2.62 5.08 3.26
N ILE A 239 2.30 6.27 3.76
CA ILE A 239 2.29 7.50 2.96
C ILE A 239 3.69 7.82 2.41
N GLU A 240 4.74 7.74 3.24
CA GLU A 240 6.14 7.93 2.81
C GLU A 240 6.48 7.00 1.64
N ILE A 241 6.25 5.70 1.81
CA ILE A 241 6.53 4.69 0.78
C ILE A 241 5.68 4.96 -0.46
N PHE A 242 4.39 5.23 -0.29
CA PHE A 242 3.47 5.44 -1.39
C PHE A 242 3.87 6.63 -2.26
N VAL A 243 4.15 7.78 -1.64
CA VAL A 243 4.61 8.99 -2.37
C VAL A 243 5.95 8.74 -3.05
N LYS A 244 6.87 8.03 -2.39
CA LYS A 244 8.17 7.67 -2.97
C LYS A 244 8.04 6.75 -4.18
N LEU A 245 7.18 5.73 -4.12
CA LEU A 245 7.01 4.73 -5.18
C LEU A 245 6.11 5.23 -6.31
N CYS A 246 5.23 6.19 -6.05
CA CYS A 246 4.29 6.75 -7.03
C CYS A 246 4.33 8.29 -7.04
N PRO A 247 5.43 8.94 -7.47
CA PRO A 247 5.55 10.41 -7.42
C PRO A 247 4.43 11.15 -8.16
N GLN A 248 3.83 10.55 -9.19
CA GLN A 248 2.70 11.12 -9.92
C GLN A 248 1.44 11.36 -9.05
N THR A 249 1.33 10.68 -7.91
CA THR A 249 0.23 10.87 -6.96
C THR A 249 0.49 11.97 -5.94
N ALA A 250 1.71 12.52 -5.87
CA ALA A 250 2.07 13.60 -4.94
C ALA A 250 1.13 14.81 -5.04
N LYS A 251 0.63 15.10 -6.25
CA LYS A 251 -0.35 16.17 -6.51
C LYS A 251 -1.65 16.03 -5.70
N PHE A 252 -2.05 14.81 -5.34
CA PHE A 252 -3.25 14.57 -4.54
C PHE A 252 -3.02 14.93 -3.07
N PHE A 253 -1.79 14.75 -2.58
CA PHE A 253 -1.37 15.10 -1.22
C PHE A 253 -0.96 16.57 -1.06
N SER A 254 -0.56 17.24 -2.15
CA SER A 254 -0.07 18.63 -2.10
C SER A 254 -1.13 19.69 -1.74
N LYS A 255 -2.35 19.28 -1.38
CA LYS A 255 -3.43 20.19 -1.00
C LYS A 255 -3.16 20.78 0.37
N LYS A 256 -3.42 22.09 0.53
CA LYS A 256 -3.23 22.82 1.78
C LYS A 256 -3.86 22.12 2.98
N VAL A 257 -5.09 21.62 2.84
CA VAL A 257 -5.80 20.89 3.90
C VAL A 257 -4.98 19.72 4.44
N PHE A 258 -4.47 18.84 3.57
CA PHE A 258 -3.68 17.68 3.98
C PHE A 258 -2.35 18.09 4.65
N LEU A 259 -1.66 19.08 4.11
CA LEU A 259 -0.40 19.58 4.67
C LEU A 259 -0.60 20.24 6.04
N THR A 260 -1.64 21.04 6.22
CA THR A 260 -1.98 21.63 7.52
C THR A 260 -2.27 20.55 8.57
N GLN A 261 -2.93 19.46 8.19
CA GLN A 261 -3.18 18.34 9.11
C GLN A 261 -1.91 17.61 9.47
N MET A 262 -1.04 17.37 8.50
CA MET A 262 0.27 16.81 8.74
C MET A 262 1.04 17.65 9.76
N MET A 263 1.03 18.99 9.61
CA MET A 263 1.68 19.89 10.57
C MET A 263 1.03 19.80 11.95
N ASN A 264 -0.30 19.80 12.05
CA ASN A 264 -0.99 19.63 13.33
C ASN A 264 -0.61 18.33 14.06
N VAL A 265 -0.50 17.21 13.33
CA VAL A 265 -0.05 15.94 13.93
C VAL A 265 1.39 16.08 14.43
N TYR A 266 2.26 16.73 13.67
CA TYR A 266 3.67 16.85 14.01
C TYR A 266 3.93 17.79 15.20
N GLU A 267 3.28 18.94 15.21
CA GLU A 267 3.53 20.04 16.15
C GLU A 267 2.71 19.91 17.44
N ASN A 268 1.49 19.35 17.35
CA ASN A 268 0.58 19.31 18.49
C ASN A 268 0.37 17.89 19.05
N ILE A 269 0.33 16.87 18.20
CA ILE A 269 0.02 15.49 18.63
C ILE A 269 1.29 14.74 19.05
N LEU A 270 2.33 14.72 18.22
CA LEU A 270 3.57 14.00 18.53
C LEU A 270 4.22 14.44 19.85
N PRO A 271 4.37 15.75 20.17
CA PRO A 271 5.00 16.17 21.43
C PRO A 271 4.24 15.66 22.65
N LYS A 272 2.90 15.71 22.62
CA LYS A 272 2.05 15.16 23.69
C LYS A 272 2.18 13.65 23.83
N LEU A 273 2.29 12.91 22.72
CA LEU A 273 2.56 11.47 22.78
C LEU A 273 3.94 11.16 23.38
N TYR A 274 4.94 12.01 23.12
CA TYR A 274 6.24 11.91 23.78
C TYR A 274 6.19 12.30 25.26
N GLU A 275 5.35 13.25 25.66
CA GLU A 275 5.09 13.59 27.08
C GLU A 275 4.46 12.40 27.79
N GLU A 276 3.35 11.88 27.28
CA GLU A 276 2.68 10.69 27.83
C GLU A 276 3.63 9.48 27.91
N HIS A 277 4.50 9.30 26.91
CA HIS A 277 5.52 8.25 26.94
C HIS A 277 6.50 8.41 28.11
N ARG A 278 6.87 9.65 28.48
CA ARG A 278 7.81 9.94 29.57
C ARG A 278 7.21 9.73 30.96
N GLU A 279 5.90 9.89 31.11
CA GLU A 279 5.18 9.71 32.39
C GLU A 279 5.13 8.23 32.84
N PHE A 280 5.38 7.26 31.95
CA PHE A 280 5.35 5.85 32.31
C PHE A 280 6.67 5.36 32.93
N ASP A 281 6.58 4.79 34.14
CA ASP A 281 7.72 4.18 34.82
C ASP A 281 8.31 2.97 34.08
N ILE A 282 9.63 2.98 33.95
CA ILE A 282 10.41 1.88 33.37
C ILE A 282 10.59 0.78 34.42
N ASN A 283 9.61 -0.10 34.55
CA ASN A 283 9.80 -1.38 35.23
C ASN A 283 10.22 -2.49 34.24
N GLN A 284 10.78 -3.61 34.75
CA GLN A 284 11.29 -4.70 33.90
C GLN A 284 10.24 -5.26 32.92
N ARG A 285 8.95 -5.24 33.27
CA ARG A 285 7.85 -5.74 32.42
C ARG A 285 7.51 -4.79 31.27
N ASN A 286 7.57 -3.48 31.50
CA ASN A 286 7.18 -2.47 30.51
C ASN A 286 8.33 -1.98 29.63
N ARG A 287 9.60 -2.18 30.03
CA ARG A 287 10.78 -1.64 29.34
C ARG A 287 10.79 -1.93 27.83
N TYR A 288 10.61 -3.18 27.42
CA TYR A 288 10.60 -3.54 26.00
C TYR A 288 9.49 -2.83 25.22
N HIS A 289 8.29 -2.75 25.80
CA HIS A 289 7.15 -2.12 25.16
C HIS A 289 7.30 -0.59 25.11
N LEU A 290 7.84 0.04 26.16
CA LEU A 290 8.15 1.47 26.19
C LEU A 290 9.22 1.84 25.15
N GLU A 291 10.30 1.07 25.05
CA GLU A 291 11.33 1.26 24.02
C GLU A 291 10.75 1.09 22.61
N ARG A 292 9.83 0.13 22.42
CA ARG A 292 9.12 -0.07 21.16
C ARG A 292 8.24 1.14 20.82
N ILE A 293 7.45 1.65 21.77
CA ILE A 293 6.59 2.82 21.54
C ILE A 293 7.44 4.01 21.11
N LYS A 294 8.54 4.29 21.82
CA LYS A 294 9.47 5.36 21.44
C LYS A 294 9.99 5.21 20.01
N LYS A 295 10.46 4.01 19.64
CA LYS A 295 10.92 3.73 18.27
C LYS A 295 9.83 3.95 17.21
N LEU A 296 8.56 3.65 17.53
CA LEU A 296 7.44 3.90 16.62
C LEU A 296 7.14 5.39 16.46
N LEU A 297 7.22 6.17 17.55
CA LEU A 297 7.09 7.63 17.50
C LEU A 297 8.24 8.28 16.72
N ASP A 298 9.48 7.84 16.96
CA ASP A 298 10.67 8.33 16.25
C ASP A 298 10.56 8.03 14.75
N LEU A 299 10.13 6.81 14.40
CA LEU A 299 9.89 6.43 13.03
C LEU A 299 8.78 7.27 12.40
N THR A 300 7.69 7.51 13.11
CA THR A 300 6.59 8.38 12.65
C THR A 300 7.12 9.76 12.29
N ARG A 301 7.89 10.37 13.21
CA ARG A 301 8.51 11.69 13.04
C ARG A 301 9.36 11.75 11.76
N ILE A 302 10.25 10.79 11.56
CA ILE A 302 11.09 10.73 10.36
C ILE A 302 10.27 10.50 9.08
N SER A 303 9.29 9.60 9.14
CA SER A 303 8.46 9.24 7.97
C SER A 303 7.60 10.41 7.51
N MET A 304 7.10 11.21 8.46
CA MET A 304 6.41 12.46 8.18
C MET A 304 7.31 13.42 7.39
N ILE A 305 8.51 13.73 7.88
CA ILE A 305 9.45 14.64 7.19
C ILE A 305 9.71 14.15 5.75
N ARG A 306 9.96 12.85 5.57
CA ARG A 306 10.22 12.24 4.26
C ARG A 306 9.00 12.25 3.35
N ALA A 307 7.81 12.03 3.89
CA ALA A 307 6.56 12.13 3.15
C ALA A 307 6.35 13.57 2.65
N PHE A 308 6.53 14.58 3.52
CA PHE A 308 6.45 15.98 3.12
C PHE A 308 7.45 16.31 2.01
N ARG A 309 8.72 15.91 2.18
CA ARG A 309 9.76 16.05 1.15
C ARG A 309 9.32 15.44 -0.18
N GLY A 310 8.82 14.21 -0.15
CA GLY A 310 8.33 13.54 -1.35
C GLY A 310 7.16 14.27 -2.01
N ILE A 311 6.28 14.89 -1.22
CA ILE A 311 5.13 15.64 -1.73
C ILE A 311 5.55 16.98 -2.36
N THR A 312 6.45 17.72 -1.71
CA THR A 312 6.86 19.06 -2.12
C THR A 312 7.92 19.03 -3.21
N TYR A 313 8.94 18.16 -3.06
CA TYR A 313 10.11 18.13 -3.94
C TYR A 313 9.90 17.34 -5.23
N ALA A 314 8.85 16.51 -5.33
CA ALA A 314 8.54 15.77 -6.57
C ALA A 314 8.37 16.66 -7.80
N LYS A 315 8.05 17.95 -7.61
CA LYS A 315 7.96 18.94 -8.70
C LYS A 315 9.31 19.53 -9.07
N ILE A 316 10.20 19.75 -8.10
CA ILE A 316 11.55 20.26 -8.35
C ILE A 316 12.40 19.21 -9.08
N SER A 317 12.34 17.94 -8.66
CA SER A 317 13.05 16.86 -9.36
C SER A 317 12.72 16.80 -10.85
N ARG A 318 11.46 17.07 -11.22
CA ARG A 318 11.05 17.12 -12.63
C ARG A 318 11.63 18.29 -13.42
N ILE A 319 11.80 19.46 -12.78
CA ILE A 319 12.44 20.62 -13.41
C ILE A 319 13.90 20.30 -13.75
N LEU A 320 14.62 19.66 -12.83
CA LEU A 320 16.02 19.28 -13.02
C LEU A 320 16.22 18.23 -14.12
N GLU A 321 15.20 17.40 -14.37
CA GLU A 321 15.26 16.32 -15.36
C GLU A 321 14.86 16.76 -16.78
N ALA A 322 14.22 17.92 -16.98
CA ALA A 322 13.72 18.35 -18.29
C ALA A 322 13.84 19.88 -18.54
N PRO A 323 14.97 20.37 -19.09
CA PRO A 323 15.12 21.78 -19.44
C PRO A 323 14.60 22.04 -20.86
N ASN A 324 13.28 21.96 -21.07
CA ASN A 324 12.69 22.40 -22.34
C ASN A 324 12.26 23.89 -22.26
N PRO A 325 12.74 24.77 -23.16
CA PRO A 325 12.43 26.21 -23.13
C PRO A 325 10.93 26.55 -23.20
N SER A 326 10.11 25.66 -23.77
CA SER A 326 8.64 25.82 -23.84
C SER A 326 7.93 25.64 -22.49
N GLU A 327 8.62 25.16 -21.45
CA GLU A 327 8.06 24.91 -20.12
C GLU A 327 8.37 26.01 -19.10
N ALA A 328 9.05 27.09 -19.48
CA ALA A 328 9.49 28.15 -18.55
C ALA A 328 8.37 28.71 -17.65
N LYS A 329 7.16 28.91 -18.19
CA LYS A 329 5.99 29.33 -17.41
C LYS A 329 5.54 28.26 -16.38
N HIS A 330 5.62 26.98 -16.76
CA HIS A 330 5.33 25.86 -15.85
C HIS A 330 6.39 25.72 -14.76
N VAL A 331 7.67 26.00 -15.06
CA VAL A 331 8.78 26.02 -14.09
C VAL A 331 8.53 27.05 -12.99
N VAL A 332 8.21 28.30 -13.37
CA VAL A 332 7.91 29.37 -12.39
C VAL A 332 6.74 28.99 -11.48
N GLU A 333 5.65 28.43 -12.02
CA GLU A 333 4.53 27.96 -11.20
C GLU A 333 4.87 26.77 -10.29
N MET A 334 5.83 25.93 -10.68
CA MET A 334 6.30 24.82 -9.85
C MET A 334 7.16 25.32 -8.69
N VAL A 335 8.05 26.28 -8.97
CA VAL A 335 8.88 26.98 -7.97
C VAL A 335 8.02 27.76 -6.98
N ASP A 336 7.09 28.58 -7.45
CA ASP A 336 6.21 29.39 -6.58
C ASP A 336 5.38 28.51 -5.63
N ARG A 337 4.87 27.38 -6.13
CA ARG A 337 4.17 26.40 -5.29
C ARG A 337 5.07 25.75 -4.26
N PHE A 338 6.31 25.43 -4.61
CA PHE A 338 7.28 24.91 -3.64
C PHE A 338 7.57 25.95 -2.56
N LEU A 339 7.88 27.19 -2.94
CA LEU A 339 8.15 28.28 -2.00
C LEU A 339 6.95 28.56 -1.10
N THR A 340 5.73 28.52 -1.63
CA THR A 340 4.50 28.63 -0.84
C THR A 340 4.39 27.50 0.19
N GLN A 341 4.72 26.26 -0.18
CA GLN A 341 4.66 25.11 0.72
C GLN A 341 5.73 25.17 1.81
N ILE A 342 6.96 25.56 1.46
CA ILE A 342 8.05 25.76 2.42
C ILE A 342 7.74 26.95 3.34
N SER A 343 7.22 28.05 2.81
CA SER A 343 6.82 29.20 3.63
C SER A 343 5.72 28.82 4.63
N GLY A 344 4.83 27.91 4.25
CA GLY A 344 3.77 27.39 5.12
C GLY A 344 4.25 26.57 6.31
N ILE A 345 5.51 26.10 6.34
CA ILE A 345 6.10 25.40 7.49
C ILE A 345 7.01 26.30 8.34
N VAL A 346 7.27 27.54 7.93
CA VAL A 346 8.17 28.45 8.66
C VAL A 346 7.62 28.78 10.06
N THR A 347 6.29 28.76 10.23
CA THR A 347 5.63 28.96 11.51
C THR A 347 5.73 27.74 12.45
N GLU A 348 6.06 26.57 11.91
CA GLU A 348 6.06 25.29 12.61
C GLU A 348 7.46 24.98 13.16
N LYS A 349 7.71 25.40 14.41
CA LYS A 349 9.07 25.43 14.99
C LYS A 349 9.73 24.06 15.08
N PHE A 350 9.03 23.03 15.54
CA PHE A 350 9.63 21.71 15.73
C PHE A 350 9.86 21.00 14.39
N PHE A 351 8.88 21.09 13.49
CA PHE A 351 8.94 20.52 12.16
C PHE A 351 10.05 21.17 11.33
N LEU A 352 10.10 22.50 11.28
CA LEU A 352 11.11 23.23 10.51
C LEU A 352 12.53 22.86 10.96
N GLN A 353 12.76 22.80 12.27
CA GLN A 353 14.06 22.45 12.82
C GLN A 353 14.52 21.04 12.42
N ASP A 354 13.63 20.06 12.46
CA ASP A 354 13.99 18.69 12.07
C ASP A 354 14.05 18.51 10.56
N TYR A 355 13.15 19.14 9.83
CA TYR A 355 13.16 19.15 8.37
C TYR A 355 14.48 19.71 7.87
N ASN A 356 14.90 20.88 8.36
CA ASN A 356 16.14 21.52 7.92
C ASN A 356 17.40 20.70 8.24
N LYS A 357 17.38 19.91 9.33
CA LYS A 357 18.49 18.98 9.65
C LYS A 357 18.62 17.83 8.65
N ILE A 358 17.51 17.37 8.07
CA ILE A 358 17.50 16.22 7.15
C ILE A 358 17.58 16.69 5.69
N TYR A 359 16.89 17.79 5.37
CA TYR A 359 16.78 18.41 4.06
C TYR A 359 17.03 19.91 4.22
N PRO A 360 18.31 20.36 4.17
CA PRO A 360 18.64 21.77 4.30
C PRO A 360 17.93 22.60 3.24
N ILE A 361 17.12 23.56 3.67
CA ILE A 361 16.28 24.40 2.80
C ILE A 361 17.16 25.29 1.94
N GLU A 362 18.31 25.73 2.46
CA GLU A 362 19.26 26.56 1.72
C GLU A 362 19.71 25.89 0.42
N LEU A 363 19.98 24.58 0.46
CA LEU A 363 20.36 23.81 -0.74
C LEU A 363 19.22 23.74 -1.76
N ASP A 364 17.97 23.64 -1.31
CA ASP A 364 16.83 23.64 -2.22
C ASP A 364 16.62 25.02 -2.87
N LEU A 365 16.84 26.10 -2.12
CA LEU A 365 16.74 27.46 -2.63
C LEU A 365 17.84 27.76 -3.65
N GLU A 366 19.06 27.26 -3.43
CA GLU A 366 20.15 27.34 -4.41
C GLU A 366 19.74 26.66 -5.72
N VAL A 367 19.22 25.43 -5.65
CA VAL A 367 18.75 24.66 -6.81
C VAL A 367 17.64 25.39 -7.57
N VAL A 368 16.73 26.03 -6.87
CA VAL A 368 15.60 26.77 -7.46
C VAL A 368 16.02 28.13 -8.04
N SER A 369 17.13 28.70 -7.56
CA SER A 369 17.67 29.97 -8.02
C SER A 369 18.53 29.89 -9.29
N GLN A 370 18.99 28.67 -9.62
CA GLN A 370 19.69 28.34 -10.87
C GLN A 370 18.69 28.15 -12.01
#